data_AF-A0A6B3HNM1-F1
#
_entry.id   AF-A0A6B3HNM1-F1
#
_cell.length_a   1.000
_cell.length_b   1.000
_cell.length_c   1.000
_cell.angle_alpha   90.00
_cell.angle_beta   90.00
_cell.angle_gamma   90.00
#
_symmetry.space_group_name_H-M   'P 1'
#
loop_
_entity.id
_entity.type
_entity.pdbx_description
1 polymer ?
#
loop_
_entity_poly.entity_id
_entity_poly.type
_entity_poly.pdbx_seq_one_letter_code
_entity_poly.pdbx_strand_id
1 'polypeptide(L)'
;AFLGDLDAAAAICEEVREVCEDHGERWALAYALYVLAYAALRRGRPEQARQMLGECLSIGRTFDDLLSTALSLELLALVTAVEGGAGEAAVLQGAAERIWPSVGLPLFGSVHFGRPRVECEEQVRRELGDAAYEAGLRAGKRLDRAGAVERALGGGGGGARVHRDTPGTDGGPAAGGTRRPAASRMTGRGGPERW
;
A
#
# COMPACT_ATOMS: atom_id res chain seq x y z
N ALA A 1 4.91 12.88 -9.88
CA ALA A 1 4.57 11.60 -10.55
C ALA A 1 3.67 11.86 -11.75
N PHE A 2 2.64 12.69 -11.59
CA PHE A 2 1.62 12.99 -12.61
C PHE A 2 2.08 13.86 -13.80
N LEU A 3 3.35 14.28 -13.84
CA LEU A 3 3.96 15.02 -14.96
C LEU A 3 4.99 14.17 -15.74
N GLY A 4 5.02 12.86 -15.52
CA GLY A 4 5.96 11.95 -16.18
C GLY A 4 7.34 11.88 -15.53
N ASP A 5 7.68 12.85 -14.68
CA ASP A 5 8.88 12.78 -13.83
C ASP A 5 8.58 12.02 -12.54
N LEU A 6 8.92 10.72 -12.56
CA LEU A 6 8.77 9.83 -11.41
C LEU A 6 9.93 9.99 -10.42
N ASP A 7 11.11 10.40 -10.87
CA ASP A 7 12.28 10.56 -10.02
C ASP A 7 12.17 11.82 -9.16
N ALA A 8 11.75 12.95 -9.74
CA ALA A 8 11.44 14.15 -8.96
C ALA A 8 10.28 13.92 -7.98
N ALA A 9 9.30 13.11 -8.37
CA ALA A 9 8.21 12.71 -7.47
C ALA A 9 8.70 11.91 -6.27
N ALA A 10 9.57 10.92 -6.53
CA ALA A 10 10.14 10.09 -5.50
C ALA A 10 10.97 10.93 -4.53
N ALA A 11 11.78 11.88 -5.02
CA ALA A 11 12.55 12.79 -4.17
C ALA A 11 11.65 13.59 -3.21
N ILE A 12 10.58 14.21 -3.73
CA ILE A 12 9.61 14.93 -2.89
C ILE A 12 8.92 13.98 -1.90
N CYS A 13 8.56 12.77 -2.32
CA CYS A 13 7.90 11.81 -1.44
C CYS A 13 8.83 11.24 -0.36
N GLU A 14 10.15 11.18 -0.58
CA GLU A 14 11.12 10.88 0.48
C GLU A 14 11.14 11.99 1.53
N GLU A 15 11.17 13.27 1.12
CA GLU A 15 11.09 14.40 2.06
C GLU A 15 9.77 14.37 2.86
N VAL A 16 8.65 14.10 2.19
CA VAL A 16 7.35 13.93 2.86
C VAL A 16 7.38 12.77 3.85
N ARG A 17 8.00 11.65 3.50
CA ARG A 17 8.14 10.48 4.37
C ARG A 17 8.91 10.84 5.65
N GLU A 18 10.06 11.49 5.51
CA GLU A 18 10.87 11.94 6.66
C GLU A 18 10.07 12.87 7.59
N VAL A 19 9.39 13.89 7.02
CA VAL A 19 8.57 14.83 7.81
C VAL A 19 7.41 14.10 8.50
N CYS A 20 6.75 13.16 7.82
CA CYS A 20 5.64 12.39 8.39
C CYS A 20 6.12 11.48 9.53
N GLU A 21 7.26 10.79 9.35
CA GLU A 21 7.86 9.93 10.38
C GLU A 21 8.25 10.74 11.63
N ASP A 22 8.82 11.93 11.46
CA ASP A 22 9.20 12.83 12.56
C ASP A 22 7.99 13.34 13.38
N HIS A 23 6.85 13.53 12.73
CA HIS A 23 5.65 14.12 13.34
C HIS A 23 4.56 13.10 13.67
N GLY A 24 4.76 11.82 13.32
CA GLY A 24 3.75 10.77 13.46
C GLY A 24 2.54 10.94 12.54
N GLU A 25 2.69 11.69 11.44
CA GLU A 25 1.66 11.78 10.41
C GLU A 25 1.62 10.45 9.66
N ARG A 26 0.43 9.82 9.58
CA ARG A 26 0.27 8.54 8.90
C ARG A 26 -0.55 8.62 7.62
N TRP A 27 -1.55 9.50 7.54
CA TRP A 27 -2.46 9.52 6.40
C TRP A 27 -1.78 10.02 5.12
N ALA A 28 -1.06 11.14 5.19
CA ALA A 28 -0.23 11.65 4.09
C ALA A 28 0.94 10.70 3.77
N LEU A 29 1.53 10.07 4.80
CA LEU A 29 2.57 9.05 4.62
C LEU A 29 2.13 7.93 3.67
N ALA A 30 0.89 7.44 3.75
CA ALA A 30 0.41 6.39 2.85
C ALA A 30 0.46 6.79 1.36
N TYR A 31 0.19 8.05 1.03
CA TYR A 31 0.26 8.53 -0.35
C TYR A 31 1.71 8.70 -0.82
N ALA A 32 2.61 9.16 0.05
CA ALA A 32 4.04 9.20 -0.25
C ALA A 32 4.59 7.79 -0.50
N LEU A 33 4.26 6.83 0.36
CA LEU A 33 4.63 5.43 0.22
C LEU A 33 4.10 4.81 -1.08
N TYR A 34 2.88 5.15 -1.52
CA TYR A 34 2.35 4.69 -2.81
C TYR A 34 3.21 5.18 -3.99
N VAL A 35 3.60 6.45 -4.00
CA VAL A 35 4.46 7.02 -5.06
C VAL A 35 5.84 6.40 -5.04
N LEU A 36 6.44 6.23 -3.85
CA LEU A 36 7.72 5.57 -3.67
C LEU A 36 7.67 4.10 -4.10
N ALA A 37 6.59 3.40 -3.80
CA ALA A 37 6.36 2.02 -4.24
C ALA A 37 6.31 1.93 -5.77
N TYR A 38 5.58 2.85 -6.42
CA TYR A 38 5.53 2.89 -7.87
C TYR A 38 6.91 3.18 -8.47
N ALA A 39 7.66 4.12 -7.91
CA ALA A 39 9.04 4.39 -8.33
C ALA A 39 9.97 3.17 -8.14
N ALA A 40 9.87 2.47 -7.01
CA ALA A 40 10.64 1.26 -6.74
C ALA A 40 10.32 0.15 -7.74
N LEU A 41 9.04 -0.09 -8.05
CA LEU A 41 8.62 -1.05 -9.06
C LEU A 41 9.22 -0.69 -10.44
N ARG A 42 9.14 0.58 -10.84
CA ARG A 42 9.70 1.06 -12.12
C ARG A 42 11.23 0.95 -12.19
N ARG A 43 11.91 0.91 -11.05
CA ARG A 43 13.36 0.67 -10.91
C ARG A 43 13.71 -0.82 -10.74
N GLY A 44 12.76 -1.74 -10.94
CA GLY A 44 12.99 -3.18 -10.85
C GLY A 44 13.15 -3.69 -9.42
N ARG A 45 12.50 -3.04 -8.44
CA ARG A 45 12.55 -3.42 -7.01
C ARG A 45 11.15 -3.78 -6.48
N PRO A 46 10.52 -4.87 -6.98
CA PRO A 46 9.15 -5.23 -6.62
C PRO A 46 8.98 -5.57 -5.13
N GLU A 47 10.00 -6.15 -4.48
CA GLU A 47 9.95 -6.50 -3.06
C GLU A 47 9.85 -5.24 -2.18
N GLN A 48 10.62 -4.19 -2.51
CA GLN A 48 10.54 -2.90 -1.83
C GLN A 48 9.18 -2.23 -2.06
N ALA A 49 8.68 -2.30 -3.30
CA ALA A 49 7.35 -1.77 -3.65
C ALA A 49 6.26 -2.41 -2.78
N ARG A 50 6.28 -3.74 -2.61
CA ARG A 50 5.30 -4.44 -1.77
C ARG A 50 5.39 -4.09 -0.30
N GLN A 51 6.59 -3.94 0.26
CA GLN A 51 6.73 -3.54 1.66
C GLN A 51 6.03 -2.20 1.90
N MET A 52 6.30 -1.21 1.04
CA MET A 52 5.65 0.10 1.11
C MET A 52 4.13 0.01 0.92
N LEU A 53 3.66 -0.80 -0.03
CA LEU A 53 2.21 -1.00 -0.27
C LEU A 53 1.52 -1.71 0.89
N GLY A 54 2.18 -2.65 1.56
CA GLY A 54 1.67 -3.29 2.76
C GLY A 54 1.48 -2.29 3.89
N GLU A 55 2.40 -1.32 4.02
CA GLU A 55 2.24 -0.22 4.95
C GLU A 55 1.11 0.74 4.51
N CYS A 56 0.99 1.08 3.23
CA CYS A 56 -0.15 1.85 2.71
C CYS A 56 -1.49 1.21 3.07
N LEU A 57 -1.64 -0.10 2.86
CA LEU A 57 -2.86 -0.85 3.19
C LEU A 57 -3.14 -0.88 4.69
N SER A 58 -2.09 -1.03 5.51
CA SER A 58 -2.21 -1.01 6.97
C SER A 58 -2.67 0.35 7.50
N ILE A 59 -2.14 1.43 6.93
CA ILE A 59 -2.58 2.80 7.22
C ILE A 59 -4.01 3.03 6.69
N GLY A 60 -4.29 2.67 5.44
CA GLY A 60 -5.61 2.83 4.82
C GLY A 60 -6.71 2.14 5.62
N ARG A 61 -6.44 0.95 6.16
CA ARG A 61 -7.33 0.26 7.10
C ARG A 61 -7.58 1.06 8.39
N THR A 62 -6.56 1.74 8.91
CA THR A 62 -6.65 2.51 10.16
C THR A 62 -7.50 3.78 10.00
N PHE A 63 -7.44 4.42 8.83
CA PHE A 63 -8.17 5.65 8.53
C PHE A 63 -9.47 5.44 7.74
N ASP A 64 -9.86 4.18 7.49
CA ASP A 64 -10.96 3.84 6.60
C ASP A 64 -10.83 4.46 5.18
N ASP A 65 -9.59 4.72 4.74
CA ASP A 65 -9.30 5.40 3.47
C ASP A 65 -9.49 4.45 2.28
N LEU A 66 -10.63 4.60 1.61
CA LEU A 66 -11.00 3.81 0.44
C LEU A 66 -10.11 4.08 -0.77
N LEU A 67 -9.64 5.32 -0.94
CA LEU A 67 -8.80 5.70 -2.07
C LEU A 67 -7.42 5.06 -1.96
N SER A 68 -6.75 5.28 -0.83
CA SER A 68 -5.44 4.69 -0.55
C SER A 68 -5.50 3.17 -0.65
N THR A 69 -6.58 2.55 -0.15
CA THR A 69 -6.80 1.11 -0.26
C THR A 69 -6.91 0.65 -1.71
N ALA A 70 -7.77 1.29 -2.53
CA ALA A 70 -7.96 0.90 -3.92
C ALA A 70 -6.68 1.07 -4.76
N LEU A 71 -5.99 2.21 -4.63
CA LEU A 71 -4.71 2.46 -5.30
C LEU A 71 -3.64 1.43 -4.90
N SER A 72 -3.54 1.12 -3.62
CA SER A 72 -2.55 0.17 -3.12
C SER A 72 -2.83 -1.25 -3.62
N LEU A 73 -4.10 -1.66 -3.72
CA LEU A 73 -4.47 -2.96 -4.28
C LEU A 73 -4.17 -3.07 -5.78
N GLU A 74 -4.45 -2.02 -6.57
CA GLU A 74 -4.12 -2.01 -8.01
C GLU A 74 -2.61 -2.12 -8.25
N LEU A 75 -1.81 -1.34 -7.51
CA LEU A 75 -0.36 -1.39 -7.67
C LEU A 75 0.21 -2.70 -7.12
N LEU A 76 -0.30 -3.21 -6.00
CA LEU A 76 0.13 -4.51 -5.48
C LEU A 76 -0.25 -5.66 -6.41
N ALA A 77 -1.36 -5.56 -7.15
CA ALA A 77 -1.71 -6.52 -8.19
C ALA A 77 -0.63 -6.56 -9.28
N LEU A 78 -0.18 -5.39 -9.77
CA LEU A 78 0.92 -5.31 -10.73
C LEU A 78 2.22 -5.89 -10.16
N VAL A 79 2.61 -5.52 -8.94
CA VAL A 79 3.81 -6.08 -8.29
C VAL A 79 3.70 -7.62 -8.19
N THR A 80 2.52 -8.13 -7.86
CA THR A 80 2.25 -9.57 -7.75
C THR A 80 2.33 -10.26 -9.11
N ALA A 81 1.84 -9.63 -10.19
CA ALA A 81 1.99 -10.15 -11.55
C ALA A 81 3.48 -10.20 -11.97
N VAL A 82 4.25 -9.15 -11.69
CA VAL A 82 5.71 -9.08 -11.97
C VAL A 82 6.48 -10.20 -11.27
N GLU A 83 6.02 -10.65 -10.09
CA GLU A 83 6.61 -11.76 -9.35
C GLU A 83 6.07 -13.15 -9.74
N GLY A 84 5.27 -13.23 -10.81
CA GLY A 84 4.72 -14.49 -11.34
C GLY A 84 3.42 -14.95 -10.67
N GLY A 85 2.82 -14.13 -9.81
CA GLY A 85 1.55 -14.39 -9.14
C GLY A 85 0.33 -13.97 -9.94
N ALA A 86 0.28 -14.25 -11.26
CA ALA A 86 -0.75 -13.72 -12.15
C ALA A 86 -2.20 -14.02 -11.70
N GLY A 87 -2.45 -15.20 -11.14
CA GLY A 87 -3.78 -15.57 -10.64
C GLY A 87 -4.20 -14.73 -9.44
N GLU A 88 -3.25 -14.46 -8.54
CA GLU A 88 -3.49 -13.61 -7.38
C GLU A 88 -3.64 -12.14 -7.78
N ALA A 89 -2.84 -11.68 -8.75
CA ALA A 89 -2.96 -10.34 -9.32
C ALA A 89 -4.38 -10.07 -9.87
N ALA A 90 -4.98 -11.02 -10.60
CA ALA A 90 -6.37 -10.89 -11.05
C ALA A 90 -7.37 -10.76 -9.88
N VAL A 91 -7.15 -11.50 -8.80
CA VAL A 91 -7.99 -11.41 -7.59
C VAL A 91 -7.86 -10.03 -6.94
N LEU A 92 -6.65 -9.50 -6.83
CA LEU A 92 -6.41 -8.16 -6.26
C LEU A 92 -7.04 -7.05 -7.12
N GLN A 93 -6.97 -7.13 -8.45
CA GLN A 93 -7.66 -6.19 -9.33
C GLN A 93 -9.19 -6.25 -9.19
N GLY A 94 -9.75 -7.44 -9.01
CA GLY A 94 -11.18 -7.61 -8.75
C GLY A 94 -11.61 -6.99 -7.42
N ALA A 95 -10.76 -7.11 -6.39
CA ALA A 95 -11.00 -6.50 -5.09
C ALA A 95 -10.95 -4.97 -5.17
N ALA A 96 -9.95 -4.39 -5.86
CA ALA A 96 -9.88 -2.96 -6.11
C ALA A 96 -11.11 -2.45 -6.89
N GLU A 97 -11.55 -3.18 -7.91
CA GLU A 97 -12.74 -2.84 -8.71
C GLU A 97 -14.03 -2.77 -7.88
N ARG A 98 -14.16 -3.61 -6.84
CA ARG A 98 -15.29 -3.52 -5.91
C ARG A 98 -15.29 -2.20 -5.11
N ILE A 99 -14.11 -1.68 -4.79
CA ILE A 99 -13.94 -0.51 -3.92
C ILE A 99 -14.12 0.79 -4.69
N TRP A 100 -13.62 0.87 -5.94
CA TRP A 100 -13.65 2.08 -6.75
C TRP A 100 -14.99 2.83 -6.80
N PRO A 101 -16.17 2.18 -6.95
CA PRO A 101 -17.45 2.87 -6.91
C PRO A 101 -17.73 3.65 -5.61
N SER A 102 -17.09 3.27 -4.51
CA SER A 102 -17.26 3.91 -3.19
C SER A 102 -16.28 5.08 -2.96
N VAL A 103 -15.28 5.24 -3.83
CA VAL A 103 -14.27 6.32 -3.74
C VAL A 103 -14.77 7.62 -4.40
N GLY A 104 -15.68 7.53 -5.36
CA GLY A 104 -16.17 8.66 -6.16
C GLY A 104 -15.83 8.47 -7.64
N LEU A 105 -15.49 9.54 -8.36
CA LEU A 105 -15.07 9.45 -9.77
C LEU A 105 -13.94 8.42 -9.91
N PRO A 106 -14.05 7.42 -10.81
CA PRO A 106 -12.98 6.46 -11.06
C PRO A 106 -11.67 7.21 -11.30
N LEU A 107 -10.65 6.93 -10.48
CA LEU A 107 -9.29 7.46 -10.64
C LEU A 107 -9.20 9.01 -10.65
N PHE A 108 -10.21 9.72 -10.12
CA PHE A 108 -10.35 11.19 -10.20
C PHE A 108 -10.23 11.75 -11.63
N GLY A 109 -10.50 10.95 -12.66
CA GLY A 109 -10.34 11.34 -14.06
C GLY A 109 -8.89 11.46 -14.54
N SER A 110 -7.89 11.04 -13.76
CA SER A 110 -6.49 11.06 -14.15
C SER A 110 -6.04 9.72 -14.75
N VAL A 111 -5.65 9.76 -16.02
CA VAL A 111 -5.11 8.61 -16.78
C VAL A 111 -3.90 7.97 -16.11
N HIS A 112 -3.16 8.72 -15.30
CA HIS A 112 -1.94 8.23 -14.64
C HIS A 112 -2.24 7.26 -13.50
N PHE A 113 -3.40 7.35 -12.85
CA PHE A 113 -3.81 6.35 -11.86
C PHE A 113 -4.27 5.04 -12.52
N GLY A 114 -4.70 5.07 -13.79
CA GLY A 114 -5.13 3.87 -14.51
C GLY A 114 -3.99 3.01 -15.05
N ARG A 115 -2.75 3.54 -15.11
CA ARG A 115 -1.62 2.86 -15.74
C ARG A 115 -1.24 1.54 -15.06
N PRO A 116 -1.08 1.43 -13.73
CA PRO A 116 -0.78 0.15 -13.09
C PRO A 116 -1.87 -0.91 -13.34
N ARG A 117 -3.15 -0.50 -13.38
CA ARG A 117 -4.28 -1.39 -13.66
C ARG A 117 -4.18 -1.98 -15.07
N VAL A 118 -3.95 -1.14 -16.07
CA VAL A 118 -3.84 -1.59 -17.48
C VAL A 118 -2.62 -2.49 -17.67
N GLU A 119 -1.46 -2.10 -17.14
CA GLU A 119 -0.23 -2.91 -17.24
C GLU A 119 -0.41 -4.30 -16.60
N CYS A 120 -1.07 -4.34 -15.43
CA CYS A 120 -1.37 -5.60 -14.75
C CYS A 120 -2.34 -6.46 -15.57
N GLU A 121 -3.43 -5.87 -16.09
CA GLU A 121 -4.41 -6.60 -16.90
C GLU A 121 -3.75 -7.21 -18.15
N GLU A 122 -2.97 -6.43 -18.89
CA GLU A 122 -2.26 -6.90 -20.09
C GLU A 122 -1.27 -8.02 -19.77
N GLN A 123 -0.54 -7.93 -18.65
CA GLN A 123 0.37 -8.98 -18.23
C GLN A 123 -0.38 -10.26 -17.85
N VAL A 124 -1.38 -10.16 -16.97
CA VAL A 124 -2.11 -11.32 -16.46
C VAL A 124 -2.89 -12.01 -17.57
N ARG A 125 -3.52 -11.27 -18.50
CA ARG A 125 -4.19 -11.84 -19.67
C ARG A 125 -3.21 -12.55 -20.60
N ARG A 126 -2.00 -12.03 -20.81
CA ARG A 126 -0.97 -12.72 -21.59
C ARG A 126 -0.52 -14.04 -20.95
N GLU A 127 -0.43 -14.09 -19.63
CA GLU A 127 0.04 -15.27 -18.91
C GLU A 127 -1.04 -16.35 -18.72
N LEU A 128 -2.29 -15.95 -18.41
CA LEU A 128 -3.36 -16.88 -18.04
C LEU A 128 -4.48 -17.01 -19.07
N GLY A 129 -4.57 -16.07 -20.01
CA GLY A 129 -5.71 -15.92 -20.90
C GLY A 129 -6.93 -15.25 -20.25
N ASP A 130 -7.86 -14.82 -21.09
CA ASP A 130 -9.01 -14.00 -20.69
C ASP A 130 -9.93 -14.70 -19.69
N ALA A 131 -10.24 -15.99 -19.91
CA ALA A 131 -11.18 -16.70 -19.06
C ALA A 131 -10.69 -16.84 -17.60
N ALA A 132 -9.39 -17.07 -17.42
CA ALA A 132 -8.78 -17.18 -16.10
C ALA A 132 -8.68 -15.80 -15.42
N TYR A 133 -8.33 -14.76 -16.18
CA TYR A 133 -8.36 -13.39 -15.68
C TYR A 133 -9.75 -12.99 -15.17
N GLU A 134 -10.80 -13.19 -15.97
CA GLU A 134 -12.18 -12.89 -15.59
C GLU A 134 -12.68 -13.72 -14.40
N ALA A 135 -12.19 -14.96 -14.25
CA ALA A 135 -12.46 -15.77 -13.07
C ALA A 135 -11.81 -15.18 -11.80
N GLY A 136 -10.56 -14.72 -11.91
CA GLY A 136 -9.84 -14.03 -10.84
C GLY A 136 -10.53 -12.73 -10.44
N LEU A 137 -10.89 -11.87 -11.40
CA LEU A 137 -11.66 -10.65 -11.14
C LEU A 137 -12.96 -10.93 -10.39
N ARG A 138 -13.75 -11.92 -10.85
CA ARG A 138 -14.98 -12.33 -10.16
C ARG A 138 -14.72 -12.82 -8.75
N ALA A 139 -13.60 -13.50 -8.50
CA ALA A 139 -13.21 -13.93 -7.15
C ALA A 139 -12.86 -12.74 -6.25
N GLY A 140 -12.06 -11.79 -6.75
CA GLY A 140 -11.72 -10.55 -6.07
C GLY A 140 -12.93 -9.72 -5.68
N LYS A 141 -13.88 -9.55 -6.61
CA LYS A 141 -15.14 -8.82 -6.38
C LYS A 141 -16.01 -9.39 -5.27
N ARG A 142 -15.81 -10.66 -4.87
CA ARG A 142 -16.54 -11.26 -3.74
C ARG A 142 -15.93 -10.93 -2.39
N LEU A 143 -14.67 -10.51 -2.34
CA LEU A 143 -13.99 -10.11 -1.09
C LEU A 143 -14.54 -8.77 -0.62
N ASP A 144 -14.87 -8.67 0.66
CA ASP A 144 -15.09 -7.37 1.29
C ASP A 144 -13.76 -6.63 1.46
N ARG A 145 -13.80 -5.36 1.86
CA ARG A 145 -12.60 -4.53 1.99
C ARG A 145 -11.60 -5.13 2.98
N ALA A 146 -12.08 -5.63 4.12
CA ALA A 146 -11.22 -6.23 5.14
C ALA A 146 -10.52 -7.48 4.61
N GLY A 147 -11.26 -8.40 3.98
CA GLY A 147 -10.71 -9.61 3.38
C GLY A 147 -9.77 -9.34 2.21
N ALA A 148 -10.01 -8.28 1.43
CA ALA A 148 -9.07 -7.83 0.39
C ALA A 148 -7.73 -7.36 0.98
N VAL A 149 -7.77 -6.54 2.02
CA VAL A 149 -6.57 -6.06 2.73
C VAL A 149 -5.82 -7.21 3.40
N GLU A 150 -6.52 -8.10 4.10
CA GLU A 150 -5.90 -9.26 4.74
C GLU A 150 -5.23 -10.19 3.73
N ARG A 151 -5.90 -10.46 2.61
CA ARG A 151 -5.33 -11.27 1.52
C ARG A 151 -4.06 -10.63 0.95
N ALA A 152 -4.11 -9.33 0.66
CA ALA A 152 -2.98 -8.57 0.16
C ALA A 152 -1.77 -8.58 1.12
N LEU A 153 -2.01 -8.47 2.43
CA LEU A 153 -0.96 -8.51 3.45
C LEU A 153 -0.44 -9.94 3.71
N GLY A 154 -1.29 -10.96 3.53
CA GLY A 154 -0.92 -12.37 3.73
C GLY A 154 -0.05 -12.98 2.62
N GLY A 155 -0.01 -12.37 1.42
CA GLY A 155 0.74 -12.86 0.26
C GLY A 155 2.27 -12.78 0.39
N GLY A 156 2.82 -12.11 1.40
CA GLY A 156 4.26 -11.89 1.57
C GLY A 156 5.08 -13.09 2.09
N GLY A 157 4.46 -14.26 2.31
CA GLY A 157 5.10 -15.42 2.97
C GLY A 157 5.16 -16.72 2.16
N GLY A 158 4.74 -16.72 0.89
CA GLY A 158 4.51 -17.95 0.12
C GLY A 158 5.68 -18.51 -0.68
N GLY A 159 6.93 -18.13 -0.35
CA GLY A 159 8.10 -18.40 -1.19
C GLY A 159 9.37 -18.76 -0.44
N ALA A 160 9.33 -19.56 0.63
CA ALA A 160 10.54 -20.16 1.18
C ALA A 160 10.29 -21.45 2.00
N ARG A 161 10.66 -22.57 1.39
CA ARG A 161 11.38 -23.72 1.95
C ARG A 161 10.79 -24.45 3.18
N VAL A 162 10.47 -25.73 2.92
CA VAL A 162 10.48 -26.83 3.89
C VAL A 162 11.72 -26.72 4.78
N HIS A 163 11.54 -26.35 6.04
CA HIS A 163 12.51 -26.59 7.09
C HIS A 163 11.84 -27.46 8.16
N ARG A 164 12.41 -28.65 8.35
CA ARG A 164 12.01 -29.65 9.35
C ARG A 164 12.02 -29.05 10.75
N ASP A 165 10.97 -29.36 11.49
CA ASP A 165 10.83 -29.19 12.94
C ASP A 165 11.97 -29.88 13.69
N THR A 166 12.52 -29.20 14.69
CA THR A 166 12.83 -29.82 15.99
C THR A 166 12.50 -28.84 17.12
N PRO A 167 11.92 -29.29 18.25
CA PRO A 167 11.47 -28.42 19.34
C PRO A 167 12.61 -28.00 20.28
N GLY A 168 12.48 -26.82 20.88
CA GLY A 168 13.45 -26.20 21.78
C GLY A 168 13.19 -26.38 23.28
N THR A 169 13.86 -25.55 24.08
CA THR A 169 13.54 -25.07 25.46
C THR A 169 14.55 -23.94 25.77
N ASP A 170 14.20 -22.67 25.93
CA ASP A 170 13.46 -21.95 27.00
C ASP A 170 14.33 -21.44 28.17
N GLY A 171 14.15 -20.15 28.50
CA GLY A 171 14.65 -19.49 29.71
C GLY A 171 14.66 -17.95 29.63
N GLY A 172 13.59 -17.27 30.08
CA GLY A 172 13.43 -15.79 30.14
C GLY A 172 14.13 -15.12 31.35
N PRO A 173 13.63 -14.01 31.97
CA PRO A 173 12.72 -12.94 31.52
C PRO A 173 13.18 -11.48 31.83
N ALA A 174 12.46 -10.51 31.22
CA ALA A 174 12.02 -9.16 31.66
C ALA A 174 12.94 -8.09 32.34
N ALA A 175 12.92 -6.87 31.76
CA ALA A 175 12.77 -5.54 32.42
C ALA A 175 12.55 -4.51 31.29
N GLY A 176 11.62 -3.53 31.30
CA GLY A 176 11.10 -2.72 32.39
C GLY A 176 11.55 -1.27 32.17
N GLY A 177 10.80 -0.47 31.39
CA GLY A 177 11.18 0.93 31.10
C GLY A 177 10.12 1.75 30.37
N THR A 178 9.12 2.22 31.10
CA THR A 178 8.13 3.23 30.67
C THR A 178 8.79 4.59 30.46
N ARG A 179 8.74 5.14 29.24
CA ARG A 179 9.09 6.56 28.98
C ARG A 179 7.86 7.45 29.10
N ARG A 180 8.02 8.58 29.80
CA ARG A 180 7.03 9.65 29.99
C ARG A 180 6.72 10.36 28.66
N PRO A 181 5.47 10.82 28.44
CA PRO A 181 5.13 11.67 27.30
C PRO A 181 5.66 13.09 27.49
N ALA A 182 6.14 13.70 26.40
CA ALA A 182 6.61 15.08 26.37
C ALA A 182 5.42 16.05 26.36
N ALA A 183 5.37 16.93 27.35
CA ALA A 183 4.41 18.02 27.42
C ALA A 183 4.80 19.15 26.46
N SER A 184 3.84 19.58 25.63
CA SER A 184 3.96 20.72 24.72
C SER A 184 3.96 22.04 25.51
N ARG A 185 4.92 22.92 25.23
CA ARG A 185 4.97 24.27 25.84
C ARG A 185 4.11 25.23 25.02
N MET A 186 2.90 25.52 25.48
CA MET A 186 2.17 26.72 25.05
C MET A 186 2.78 27.95 25.73
N THR A 187 3.43 28.82 24.95
CA THR A 187 3.72 30.19 25.38
C THR A 187 2.58 31.10 24.94
N GLY A 188 1.74 31.49 25.90
CA GLY A 188 0.84 32.63 25.77
C GLY A 188 1.55 33.95 26.06
N ARG A 189 1.32 34.95 25.20
CA ARG A 189 1.34 36.40 25.48
C ARG A 189 0.50 36.99 24.34
N GLY A 190 -0.70 37.49 24.59
CA GLY A 190 -0.96 38.73 25.34
C GLY A 190 -1.02 39.86 24.31
N GLY A 191 -2.23 40.38 24.05
CA GLY A 191 -2.51 41.40 23.03
C GLY A 191 -1.78 42.74 23.24
N PRO A 192 -2.09 43.74 22.39
CA PRO A 192 -3.07 44.72 22.87
C PRO A 192 -4.08 45.20 21.82
N GLU A 193 -5.14 45.80 22.35
CA GLU A 193 -6.17 46.62 21.71
C GLU A 193 -5.59 47.87 21.00
N ARG A 194 -6.51 48.66 20.42
CA ARG A 194 -6.43 50.01 19.77
C ARG A 194 -6.01 49.91 18.30
N TRP A 195 -6.81 50.33 17.31
CA TRP A 195 -7.76 51.44 17.21
C TRP A 195 -9.02 51.05 16.42
#